data_AF-A0A2H9SI66-F1
#
_entry.id   AF-A0A2H9SI66-F1
#
_cell.length_a   1.000
_cell.length_b   1.000
_cell.length_c   1.000
_cell.angle_alpha   90.00
_cell.angle_beta   90.00
_cell.angle_gamma   90.00
#
_symmetry.space_group_name_H-M   'P 1'
#
loop_
_entity.id
_entity.type
_entity.pdbx_description
1 polymer ?
#
loop_
_entity_poly.entity_id
_entity_poly.type
_entity_poly.pdbx_seq_one_letter_code
_entity_poly.pdbx_strand_id
1 'polypeptide(L)'
;MKGLEFWHKLAEEAPEQLHRYTLDWQRQERFGDQAVKKWEEIEPGSIKTVLNAYARAIPWISQKKKLSSKDFKTIQNICASHHPGVFVRGEFRVFQTYFYVTNQNATEAGTLYFINQYRTEMEPGFAKAKRISPSLTYTEFAEKEQHPSLETWFTYLKEKQLLIFHAFSGDLTEEETSFINEIGYLVYPGILTGFFSKYPDLKQTFYQTNKKEPFLNRVLNSQDVNFSELIQSYITYWDTDNFLDKKNVKRFNALIDKLHHAIEEDISTILDQCYKQLNADNLHDDEKLYIIADTIRRLEQMHPFQDMNCRTFCMVFLNVLLIQNDFLPALIDDPNKFDGYDTHSLVQVIKEGIERSEILNHYITPKDTHRTLSIFSNPQEGPEWCHVPEHQKKDLAEMAGNLTETLYNDKNPPTCCPIS
;
A
#
# COMPACT_ATOMS: atom_id res chain seq x y z
N MET A 1 17.26 -8.79 18.19
CA MET A 1 16.85 -7.62 17.38
C MET A 1 15.73 -7.00 18.14
N LYS A 2 15.90 -5.76 18.62
CA LYS A 2 14.98 -5.15 19.60
C LYS A 2 13.52 -5.18 19.14
N GLY A 3 13.27 -4.86 17.87
CA GLY A 3 11.92 -4.90 17.30
C GLY A 3 11.28 -6.30 17.27
N LEU A 4 12.07 -7.35 17.05
CA LEU A 4 11.55 -8.74 17.07
C LEU A 4 11.28 -9.20 18.50
N GLU A 5 12.14 -8.86 19.45
CA GLU A 5 11.92 -9.09 20.88
C GLU A 5 10.66 -8.38 21.37
N PHE A 6 10.44 -7.15 20.93
CA PHE A 6 9.21 -6.39 21.19
C PHE A 6 7.97 -7.09 20.62
N TRP A 7 8.00 -7.57 19.37
CA TRP A 7 6.87 -8.29 18.80
C TRP A 7 6.58 -9.63 19.50
N HIS A 8 7.61 -10.40 19.86
CA HIS A 8 7.46 -11.61 20.67
C HIS A 8 6.72 -11.31 21.97
N LYS A 9 7.17 -10.29 22.69
CA LYS A 9 6.54 -9.85 23.93
C LYS A 9 5.11 -9.37 23.72
N LEU A 10 4.87 -8.55 22.70
CA LEU A 10 3.53 -8.05 22.39
C LEU A 10 2.56 -9.20 22.10
N ALA A 11 3.00 -10.22 21.35
CA ALA A 11 2.19 -11.39 21.04
C ALA A 11 1.95 -12.32 22.25
N GLU A 12 2.90 -12.41 23.17
CA GLU A 12 2.80 -13.22 24.40
C GLU A 12 1.95 -12.52 25.49
N GLU A 13 2.16 -11.23 25.70
CA GLU A 13 1.62 -10.50 26.86
C GLU A 13 0.35 -9.70 26.54
N ALA A 14 0.19 -9.23 25.30
CA ALA A 14 -0.94 -8.40 24.89
C ALA A 14 -1.30 -8.58 23.39
N PRO A 15 -1.63 -9.82 22.94
CA PRO A 15 -1.87 -10.11 21.53
C PRO A 15 -2.99 -9.27 20.92
N GLU A 16 -3.96 -8.82 21.73
CA GLU A 16 -5.02 -7.92 21.30
C GLU A 16 -4.51 -6.57 20.79
N GLN A 17 -3.27 -6.16 21.11
CA GLN A 17 -2.68 -4.90 20.69
C GLN A 17 -2.01 -4.98 19.31
N LEU A 18 -1.87 -6.17 18.72
CA LEU A 18 -1.19 -6.35 17.42
C LEU A 18 -1.93 -5.67 16.26
N HIS A 19 -3.25 -5.51 16.36
CA HIS A 19 -4.05 -4.80 15.34
C HIS A 19 -3.62 -3.34 15.12
N ARG A 20 -2.91 -2.73 16.08
CA ARG A 20 -2.46 -1.34 15.94
C ARG A 20 -1.49 -1.13 14.78
N TYR A 21 -0.79 -2.19 14.38
CA TYR A 21 0.14 -2.17 13.24
C TYR A 21 -0.56 -2.42 11.90
N THR A 22 -1.88 -2.63 11.89
CA THR A 22 -2.66 -2.86 10.66
C THR A 22 -3.62 -1.71 10.32
N LEU A 23 -3.70 -0.71 11.19
CA LEU A 23 -4.60 0.43 11.08
C LEU A 23 -3.80 1.73 11.10
N ASP A 24 -4.26 2.73 10.36
CA ASP A 24 -3.74 4.07 10.53
C ASP A 24 -4.04 4.57 11.96
N TRP A 25 -3.07 5.25 12.55
CA TRP A 25 -3.18 5.65 13.94
C TRP A 25 -4.18 6.80 14.15
N GLN A 26 -4.36 7.68 13.17
CA GLN A 26 -5.36 8.76 13.25
C GLN A 26 -6.79 8.21 13.37
N ARG A 27 -7.13 7.09 12.73
CA ARG A 27 -8.44 6.43 12.89
C ARG A 27 -8.55 5.71 14.23
N GLN A 28 -7.46 5.13 14.73
CA GLN A 28 -7.43 4.58 16.08
C GLN A 28 -7.77 5.65 17.11
N GLU A 29 -7.13 6.82 17.01
CA GLU A 29 -7.42 7.96 17.89
C GLU A 29 -8.85 8.50 17.69
N ARG A 30 -9.26 8.72 16.44
CA ARG A 30 -10.58 9.30 16.11
C ARG A 30 -11.75 8.42 16.56
N PHE A 31 -11.61 7.10 16.47
CA PHE A 31 -12.70 6.17 16.74
C PHE A 31 -12.55 5.43 18.06
N GLY A 32 -11.41 5.55 18.75
CA GLY A 32 -11.09 4.87 19.99
C GLY A 32 -11.42 3.38 19.90
N ASP A 33 -12.19 2.91 20.88
CA ASP A 33 -12.70 1.54 20.99
C ASP A 33 -13.48 1.03 19.76
N GLN A 34 -13.98 1.91 18.89
CA GLN A 34 -14.72 1.50 17.69
C GLN A 34 -13.85 1.43 16.43
N ALA A 35 -12.55 1.73 16.53
CA ALA A 35 -11.67 1.81 15.37
C ALA A 35 -11.60 0.50 14.56
N VAL A 36 -11.34 -0.61 15.25
CA VAL A 36 -11.28 -1.96 14.66
C VAL A 36 -12.59 -2.30 13.98
N LYS A 37 -13.71 -2.14 14.69
CA LYS A 37 -15.04 -2.46 14.18
C LYS A 37 -15.36 -1.66 12.91
N LYS A 38 -15.17 -0.33 12.96
CA LYS A 38 -15.43 0.54 11.80
C LYS A 38 -14.52 0.23 10.61
N TRP A 39 -13.28 -0.15 10.88
CA TRP A 39 -12.36 -0.56 9.82
C TRP A 39 -12.79 -1.86 9.15
N GLU A 40 -13.13 -2.87 9.95
CA GLU A 40 -13.63 -4.17 9.47
C GLU A 40 -15.02 -4.06 8.81
N GLU A 41 -15.84 -3.06 9.17
CA GLU A 41 -17.08 -2.75 8.45
C GLU A 41 -16.82 -2.22 7.02
N ILE A 42 -15.74 -1.46 6.83
CA ILE A 42 -15.33 -0.95 5.51
C ILE A 42 -14.72 -2.09 4.69
N GLU A 43 -13.82 -2.88 5.30
CA GLU A 43 -13.08 -3.92 4.60
C GLU A 43 -12.92 -5.18 5.47
N PRO A 44 -13.93 -6.07 5.48
CA PRO A 44 -13.94 -7.26 6.33
C PRO A 44 -12.76 -8.20 6.02
N GLY A 45 -12.05 -8.61 7.07
CA GLY A 45 -10.88 -9.48 7.03
C GLY A 45 -9.55 -8.76 6.85
N SER A 46 -9.56 -7.44 6.66
CA SER A 46 -8.34 -6.68 6.34
C SER A 46 -7.29 -6.77 7.44
N ILE A 47 -7.67 -6.61 8.71
CA ILE A 47 -6.73 -6.67 9.85
C ILE A 47 -6.06 -8.03 9.89
N LYS A 48 -6.85 -9.11 9.83
CA LYS A 48 -6.35 -10.49 9.86
C LYS A 48 -5.34 -10.77 8.75
N THR A 49 -5.61 -10.28 7.53
CA THR A 49 -4.69 -10.50 6.40
C THR A 49 -3.38 -9.74 6.53
N VAL A 50 -3.37 -8.52 7.08
CA VAL A 50 -2.12 -7.80 7.35
C VAL A 50 -1.31 -8.48 8.46
N LEU A 51 -1.95 -8.97 9.52
CA LEU A 51 -1.27 -9.78 10.55
C LEU A 51 -0.68 -11.07 9.99
N ASN A 52 -1.39 -11.74 9.07
CA ASN A 52 -0.85 -12.91 8.36
C ASN A 52 0.36 -12.55 7.48
N ALA A 53 0.38 -11.37 6.88
CA ALA A 53 1.52 -10.90 6.11
C ALA A 53 2.74 -10.64 7.01
N TYR A 54 2.54 -10.09 8.20
CA TYR A 54 3.60 -10.01 9.21
C TYR A 54 4.09 -11.39 9.63
N ALA A 55 3.19 -12.33 9.90
CA ALA A 55 3.54 -13.71 10.24
C ALA A 55 4.43 -14.33 9.15
N ARG A 56 4.06 -14.14 7.88
CA ARG A 56 4.85 -14.59 6.73
C ARG A 56 6.26 -13.97 6.70
N ALA A 57 6.39 -12.73 7.15
CA ALA A 57 7.63 -11.97 7.12
C ALA A 57 8.57 -12.25 8.31
N ILE A 58 8.09 -12.81 9.44
CA ILE A 58 8.92 -13.11 10.62
C ILE A 58 10.19 -13.90 10.26
N PRO A 59 10.13 -15.02 9.52
CA PRO A 59 11.35 -15.76 9.16
C PRO A 59 12.34 -14.92 8.35
N TRP A 60 11.84 -14.00 7.51
CA TRP A 60 12.69 -13.10 6.71
C TRP A 60 13.38 -12.05 7.58
N ILE A 61 12.68 -11.54 8.60
CA ILE A 61 13.24 -10.64 9.60
C ILE A 61 14.35 -11.36 10.36
N SER A 62 14.06 -12.53 10.96
CA SER A 62 15.01 -13.33 11.75
C SER A 62 16.29 -13.65 10.98
N GLN A 63 16.18 -13.89 9.67
CA GLN A 63 17.31 -14.21 8.80
C GLN A 63 18.00 -12.97 8.20
N LYS A 64 17.53 -11.75 8.50
CA LYS A 64 17.91 -10.51 7.80
C LYS A 64 17.90 -10.68 6.27
N LYS A 65 16.91 -11.40 5.77
CA LYS A 65 16.78 -11.72 4.35
C LYS A 65 16.57 -10.43 3.56
N LYS A 66 17.39 -10.23 2.52
CA LYS A 66 17.13 -9.26 1.46
C LYS A 66 15.87 -9.68 0.69
N LEU A 67 14.81 -8.90 0.81
CA LEU A 67 13.56 -9.16 0.08
C LEU A 67 13.69 -8.85 -1.42
N SER A 68 12.80 -9.46 -2.20
CA SER A 68 12.71 -9.36 -3.66
C SER A 68 11.28 -9.01 -4.12
N SER A 69 11.10 -8.71 -5.41
CA SER A 69 9.80 -8.59 -6.08
C SER A 69 8.84 -9.74 -5.75
N LYS A 70 9.34 -10.99 -5.75
CA LYS A 70 8.58 -12.20 -5.43
C LYS A 70 8.06 -12.21 -3.99
N ASP A 71 8.85 -11.67 -3.06
CA ASP A 71 8.42 -11.55 -1.67
C ASP A 71 7.30 -10.52 -1.52
N PHE A 72 7.35 -9.41 -2.27
CA PHE A 72 6.27 -8.43 -2.30
C PHE A 72 5.00 -8.96 -2.94
N LYS A 73 5.11 -9.71 -4.04
CA LYS A 73 3.98 -10.46 -4.62
C LYS A 73 3.33 -11.38 -3.58
N THR A 74 4.14 -12.04 -2.76
CA THR A 74 3.63 -12.91 -1.66
C THR A 74 2.91 -12.09 -0.59
N ILE A 75 3.50 -11.00 -0.09
CA ILE A 75 2.87 -10.11 0.90
C ILE A 75 1.56 -9.56 0.35
N GLN A 76 1.57 -9.01 -0.86
CA GLN A 76 0.40 -8.38 -1.46
C GLN A 76 -0.72 -9.40 -1.68
N ASN A 77 -0.41 -10.62 -2.12
CA ASN A 77 -1.40 -11.69 -2.25
C ASN A 77 -2.08 -12.01 -0.92
N ILE A 78 -1.30 -12.06 0.18
CA ILE A 78 -1.86 -12.28 1.52
C ILE A 78 -2.76 -11.11 1.91
N CYS A 79 -2.26 -9.87 1.81
CA CYS A 79 -3.03 -8.67 2.14
C CYS A 79 -4.31 -8.54 1.29
N ALA A 80 -4.29 -8.90 0.01
CA ALA A 80 -5.45 -8.79 -0.88
C ALA A 80 -6.43 -9.97 -0.75
N SER A 81 -6.12 -11.01 0.03
CA SER A 81 -6.88 -12.26 0.03
C SER A 81 -8.34 -12.12 0.47
N HIS A 82 -8.63 -11.10 1.30
CA HIS A 82 -9.98 -10.78 1.77
C HIS A 82 -10.75 -9.82 0.84
N HIS A 83 -10.04 -9.06 -0.03
CA HIS A 83 -10.66 -8.01 -0.82
C HIS A 83 -11.22 -8.54 -2.14
N PRO A 84 -12.55 -8.48 -2.37
CA PRO A 84 -13.16 -9.01 -3.58
C PRO A 84 -12.91 -8.14 -4.83
N GLY A 85 -12.54 -6.87 -4.65
CA GLY A 85 -12.23 -5.95 -5.75
C GLY A 85 -10.81 -6.04 -6.31
N VAL A 86 -9.93 -6.84 -5.69
CA VAL A 86 -8.59 -7.11 -6.24
C VAL A 86 -8.67 -8.39 -7.08
N PHE A 87 -8.69 -8.21 -8.41
CA PHE A 87 -8.84 -9.30 -9.37
C PHE A 87 -7.52 -9.99 -9.66
N VAL A 88 -6.42 -9.24 -9.60
CA VAL A 88 -5.07 -9.77 -9.83
C VAL A 88 -4.26 -9.67 -8.53
N ARG A 89 -4.23 -10.77 -7.78
CA ARG A 89 -3.55 -10.86 -6.49
C ARG A 89 -2.15 -11.43 -6.66
N GLY A 90 -1.18 -10.83 -5.99
CA GLY A 90 0.22 -11.23 -6.06
C GLY A 90 0.88 -11.02 -7.41
N GLU A 91 0.28 -10.22 -8.29
CA GLU A 91 0.86 -9.85 -9.57
C GLU A 91 0.85 -8.34 -9.73
N PHE A 92 1.78 -7.86 -10.54
CA PHE A 92 1.84 -6.44 -10.83
C PHE A 92 0.62 -5.97 -11.62
N ARG A 93 0.35 -4.68 -11.53
CA ARG A 93 -0.74 -4.07 -12.27
C ARG A 93 -0.48 -4.20 -13.77
N VAL A 94 -1.54 -4.48 -14.50
CA VAL A 94 -1.57 -4.47 -15.97
C VAL A 94 -2.17 -3.17 -16.52
N PHE A 95 -2.70 -2.32 -15.64
CA PHE A 95 -3.33 -1.05 -15.98
C PHE A 95 -2.81 0.06 -15.08
N GLN A 96 -3.04 1.29 -15.52
CA GLN A 96 -2.72 2.47 -14.74
C GLN A 96 -3.61 2.57 -13.49
N THR A 97 -2.98 2.83 -12.34
CA THR A 97 -3.66 3.13 -11.09
C THR A 97 -3.61 4.62 -10.82
N TYR A 98 -4.69 5.12 -10.23
CA TYR A 98 -4.89 6.53 -9.93
C TYR A 98 -5.30 6.65 -8.47
N PHE A 99 -4.73 7.62 -7.78
CA PHE A 99 -5.11 7.97 -6.43
C PHE A 99 -5.03 9.48 -6.26
N TYR A 100 -5.79 9.97 -5.28
CA TYR A 100 -5.83 11.38 -4.93
C TYR A 100 -4.84 11.66 -3.83
N VAL A 101 -4.07 12.72 -4.01
CA VAL A 101 -3.26 13.29 -2.95
C VAL A 101 -3.85 14.62 -2.55
N THR A 102 -4.03 14.78 -1.26
CA THR A 102 -4.66 15.91 -0.61
C THR A 102 -3.63 16.68 0.20
N ASN A 103 -4.02 17.86 0.69
CA ASN A 103 -3.16 18.66 1.56
C ASN A 103 -2.93 18.01 2.94
N GLN A 104 -3.66 16.94 3.28
CA GLN A 104 -3.48 16.20 4.53
C GLN A 104 -2.34 15.17 4.43
N ASN A 105 -2.08 14.66 3.24
CA ASN A 105 -1.07 13.63 2.98
C ASN A 105 0.02 14.08 1.99
N ALA A 106 0.18 15.40 1.79
CA ALA A 106 1.29 15.98 1.05
C ALA A 106 1.90 17.21 1.72
N THR A 107 3.21 17.36 1.57
CA THR A 107 3.94 18.61 1.86
C THR A 107 4.29 19.31 0.56
N GLU A 108 4.55 20.62 0.64
CA GLU A 108 5.06 21.37 -0.52
C GLU A 108 6.40 20.81 -0.99
N ALA A 109 7.33 20.56 -0.06
CA ALA A 109 8.62 19.96 -0.35
C ALA A 109 8.47 18.57 -1.00
N GLY A 110 7.57 17.72 -0.50
CA GLY A 110 7.33 16.39 -1.06
C GLY A 110 6.71 16.44 -2.46
N THR A 111 5.79 17.37 -2.70
CA THR A 111 5.19 17.61 -4.02
C THR A 111 6.26 18.09 -5.01
N LEU A 112 7.09 19.06 -4.62
CA LEU A 112 8.19 19.56 -5.46
C LEU A 112 9.23 18.47 -5.72
N TYR A 113 9.53 17.65 -4.72
CA TYR A 113 10.44 16.52 -4.86
C TYR A 113 9.91 15.53 -5.90
N PHE A 114 8.64 15.12 -5.79
CA PHE A 114 8.00 14.21 -6.74
C PHE A 114 8.04 14.76 -8.17
N ILE A 115 7.72 16.05 -8.35
CA ILE A 115 7.78 16.73 -9.64
C ILE A 115 9.22 16.75 -10.19
N ASN A 116 10.21 17.07 -9.35
CA ASN A 116 11.60 17.13 -9.79
C ASN A 116 12.13 15.75 -10.15
N GLN A 117 11.85 14.72 -9.34
CA GLN A 117 12.17 13.33 -9.63
C GLN A 117 11.59 12.93 -10.99
N TYR A 118 10.30 13.25 -11.21
CA TYR A 118 9.64 13.04 -12.48
C TYR A 118 10.34 13.78 -13.64
N ARG A 119 10.74 15.05 -13.47
CA ARG A 119 11.44 15.81 -14.51
C ARG A 119 12.80 15.22 -14.85
N THR A 120 13.58 14.83 -13.84
CA THR A 120 14.93 14.27 -14.03
C THR A 120 14.89 12.87 -14.64
N GLU A 121 13.88 12.08 -14.31
CA GLU A 121 13.67 10.75 -14.90
C GLU A 121 13.09 10.84 -16.33
N MET A 122 12.57 12.00 -16.76
CA MET A 122 11.87 12.21 -18.06
C MET A 122 12.69 12.93 -19.15
N GLU A 123 13.99 13.19 -18.96
CA GLU A 123 14.90 13.65 -20.03
C GLU A 123 15.06 12.59 -21.15
N PRO A 124 15.44 12.96 -22.40
CA PRO A 124 14.67 12.70 -23.64
C PRO A 124 14.43 11.26 -24.11
N GLY A 125 14.90 10.24 -23.38
CA GLY A 125 14.64 8.82 -23.67
C GLY A 125 13.35 8.29 -23.02
N PHE A 126 12.91 8.88 -21.91
CA PHE A 126 11.76 8.41 -21.10
C PHE A 126 10.44 9.11 -21.43
N ALA A 127 10.46 10.06 -22.37
CA ALA A 127 9.28 10.77 -22.81
C ALA A 127 8.35 9.81 -23.56
N LYS A 128 7.38 9.18 -22.87
CA LYS A 128 6.07 8.86 -23.47
C LYS A 128 4.92 8.37 -22.58
N ALA A 129 5.05 8.13 -21.27
CA ALA A 129 3.92 7.54 -20.55
C ALA A 129 3.74 7.90 -19.06
N LYS A 130 3.81 9.17 -18.68
CA LYS A 130 3.08 9.64 -17.49
C LYS A 130 2.47 10.99 -17.80
N ARG A 131 1.16 11.08 -18.04
CA ARG A 131 0.48 12.39 -17.96
C ARG A 131 0.38 12.75 -16.48
N ILE A 132 0.54 14.00 -16.09
CA ILE A 132 -0.23 14.48 -14.93
C ILE A 132 -1.54 14.92 -15.59
N SER A 133 -2.66 14.31 -15.21
CA SER A 133 -3.97 14.78 -15.65
C SER A 133 -4.61 15.58 -14.52
N PRO A 134 -4.26 16.86 -14.32
CA PRO A 134 -5.22 17.75 -13.71
C PRO A 134 -6.39 17.88 -14.69
N SER A 135 -7.60 18.07 -14.19
CA SER A 135 -8.75 18.48 -15.03
C SER A 135 -8.53 19.83 -15.75
N LEU A 136 -7.36 20.45 -15.57
CA LEU A 136 -6.84 21.63 -16.24
C LEU A 136 -5.31 21.53 -16.36
N THR A 137 -4.78 21.23 -17.54
CA THR A 137 -3.33 21.18 -17.80
C THR A 137 -2.65 22.52 -17.44
N TYR A 138 -1.34 22.52 -17.12
CA TYR A 138 -0.62 23.78 -16.85
C TYR A 138 -0.75 24.77 -18.01
N THR A 139 -0.77 24.28 -19.24
CA THR A 139 -0.98 25.09 -20.44
C THR A 139 -2.35 25.76 -20.41
N GLU A 140 -3.43 25.03 -20.14
CA GLU A 140 -4.79 25.58 -20.04
C GLU A 140 -4.95 26.56 -18.86
N PHE A 141 -4.28 26.28 -17.73
CA PHE A 141 -4.23 27.23 -16.61
C PHE A 141 -3.42 28.48 -16.97
N ALA A 142 -2.28 28.32 -17.64
CA ALA A 142 -1.39 29.41 -17.96
C ALA A 142 -1.98 30.34 -19.02
N GLU A 143 -2.74 29.80 -19.96
CA GLU A 143 -3.54 30.57 -20.92
C GLU A 143 -4.69 31.31 -20.23
N LYS A 144 -5.32 30.68 -19.23
CA LYS A 144 -6.46 31.27 -18.51
C LYS A 144 -6.06 32.37 -17.53
N GLU A 145 -4.93 32.22 -16.86
CA GLU A 145 -4.47 33.11 -15.79
C GLU A 145 -3.29 34.01 -16.21
N GLN A 146 -3.07 34.19 -17.53
CA GLN A 146 -2.07 35.09 -18.13
C GLN A 146 -0.60 34.81 -17.71
N HIS A 147 -0.11 33.60 -17.98
CA HIS A 147 1.25 33.15 -17.63
C HIS A 147 1.60 33.24 -16.13
N PRO A 148 0.76 32.67 -15.26
CA PRO A 148 1.07 32.53 -13.85
C PRO A 148 2.31 31.64 -13.68
N SER A 149 3.08 31.91 -12.63
CA SER A 149 4.19 31.04 -12.25
C SER A 149 3.69 29.61 -11.96
N LEU A 150 4.58 28.61 -12.08
CA LEU A 150 4.28 27.24 -11.66
C LEU A 150 3.78 27.20 -10.21
N GLU A 151 4.34 28.03 -9.33
CA GLU A 151 3.93 28.18 -7.93
C GLU A 151 2.46 28.56 -7.79
N THR A 152 2.00 29.53 -8.61
CA THR A 152 0.59 29.96 -8.68
C THR A 152 -0.34 28.86 -9.20
N TRP A 153 0.10 28.05 -10.17
CA TRP A 153 -0.67 26.88 -10.63
C TRP A 153 -0.82 25.82 -9.56
N PHE A 154 0.23 25.60 -8.77
CA PHE A 154 0.15 24.65 -7.67
C PHE A 154 -0.69 25.17 -6.51
N THR A 155 -0.65 26.46 -6.19
CA THR A 155 -1.63 27.06 -5.27
C THR A 155 -3.06 26.78 -5.74
N TYR A 156 -3.33 26.95 -7.04
CA TYR A 156 -4.63 26.62 -7.62
C TYR A 156 -4.98 25.13 -7.50
N LEU A 157 -4.10 24.20 -7.88
CA LEU A 157 -4.35 22.76 -7.74
C LEU A 157 -4.55 22.34 -6.27
N LYS A 158 -3.80 22.95 -5.35
CA LYS A 158 -3.87 22.76 -3.89
C LYS A 158 -5.18 23.25 -3.31
N GLU A 159 -5.65 24.42 -3.74
CA GLU A 159 -6.97 24.97 -3.35
C GLU A 159 -8.13 24.13 -3.89
N LYS A 160 -7.93 23.48 -5.05
CA LYS A 160 -8.97 22.67 -5.70
C LYS A 160 -8.93 21.19 -5.34
N GLN A 161 -7.90 20.72 -4.61
CA GLN A 161 -7.69 19.30 -4.29
C GLN A 161 -7.55 18.40 -5.54
N LEU A 162 -6.86 18.87 -6.59
CA LEU A 162 -6.84 18.24 -7.92
C LEU A 162 -5.47 17.68 -8.33
N LEU A 163 -4.77 16.97 -7.45
CA LEU A 163 -3.57 16.23 -7.84
C LEU A 163 -3.91 14.76 -8.09
N ILE A 164 -3.96 14.40 -9.37
CA ILE A 164 -4.07 13.02 -9.85
C ILE A 164 -2.68 12.58 -10.27
N PHE A 165 -2.13 11.60 -9.55
CA PHE A 165 -0.85 11.01 -9.90
C PHE A 165 -1.00 9.81 -10.80
N HIS A 166 -0.07 9.70 -11.74
CA HIS A 166 0.03 8.62 -12.70
C HIS A 166 1.33 7.88 -12.44
N ALA A 167 1.21 6.63 -12.05
CA ALA A 167 2.36 5.75 -11.93
C ALA A 167 2.45 4.86 -13.17
N PHE A 168 3.62 4.86 -13.79
CA PHE A 168 4.01 4.06 -14.95
C PHE A 168 5.47 3.67 -14.73
N SER A 169 5.83 2.52 -15.26
CA SER A 169 7.13 1.89 -15.13
C SER A 169 7.48 1.30 -16.49
N GLY A 170 8.69 1.56 -16.97
CA GLY A 170 9.24 0.99 -18.20
C GLY A 170 9.13 1.80 -19.49
N ASP A 171 9.97 1.41 -20.45
CA ASP A 171 10.10 1.95 -21.81
C ASP A 171 8.98 1.44 -22.74
N LEU A 172 7.73 1.80 -22.42
CA LEU A 172 6.61 1.60 -23.34
C LEU A 172 6.53 2.78 -24.32
N THR A 173 6.40 2.46 -25.60
CA THR A 173 6.16 3.49 -26.63
C THR A 173 4.76 4.09 -26.46
N GLU A 174 4.53 5.29 -27.04
CA GLU A 174 3.22 5.95 -27.02
C GLU A 174 2.09 5.06 -27.54
N GLU A 175 2.37 4.28 -28.59
CA GLU A 175 1.41 3.34 -29.18
C GLU A 175 1.10 2.21 -28.20
N GLU A 176 2.12 1.65 -27.54
CA GLU A 176 1.96 0.59 -26.54
C GLU A 176 1.17 1.07 -25.31
N THR A 177 1.48 2.28 -24.82
CA THR A 177 0.74 2.92 -23.72
C THR A 177 -0.70 3.21 -24.11
N SER A 178 -0.94 3.77 -25.30
CA SER A 178 -2.29 4.04 -25.80
C SER A 178 -3.09 2.75 -25.92
N PHE A 179 -2.49 1.68 -26.44
CA PHE A 179 -3.13 0.37 -26.59
C PHE A 179 -3.48 -0.26 -25.24
N ILE A 180 -2.57 -0.22 -24.26
CA ILE A 180 -2.83 -0.71 -22.90
C ILE A 180 -3.95 0.09 -22.23
N ASN A 181 -3.94 1.42 -22.38
CA ASN A 181 -4.97 2.28 -21.80
C ASN A 181 -6.34 2.02 -22.46
N GLU A 182 -6.39 1.93 -23.78
CA GLU A 182 -7.61 1.60 -24.53
C GLU A 182 -8.21 0.27 -24.06
N ILE A 183 -7.37 -0.77 -23.89
CA ILE A 183 -7.81 -2.05 -23.33
C ILE A 183 -8.22 -1.92 -21.85
N GLY A 184 -7.48 -1.17 -21.04
CA GLY A 184 -7.79 -0.95 -19.63
C GLY A 184 -9.17 -0.30 -19.44
N TYR A 185 -9.50 0.69 -20.27
CA TYR A 185 -10.85 1.29 -20.31
C TYR A 185 -11.92 0.30 -20.77
N LEU A 186 -11.57 -0.71 -21.59
CA LEU A 186 -12.47 -1.77 -22.04
C LEU A 186 -12.63 -2.91 -21.02
N VAL A 187 -11.66 -3.16 -20.13
CA VAL A 187 -11.75 -4.18 -19.06
C VAL A 187 -12.49 -3.64 -17.81
N TYR A 188 -12.45 -2.31 -17.58
CA TYR A 188 -13.13 -1.61 -16.49
C TYR A 188 -14.65 -1.90 -16.36
N PRO A 189 -15.44 -2.02 -17.44
CA PRO A 189 -16.84 -2.44 -17.41
C PRO A 189 -17.08 -3.80 -16.76
N GLY A 190 -16.16 -4.76 -16.93
CA GLY A 190 -16.25 -6.08 -16.31
C GLY A 190 -16.11 -6.02 -14.79
N ILE A 191 -15.21 -5.17 -14.31
CA ILE A 191 -14.97 -4.86 -12.88
C ILE A 191 -16.19 -4.20 -12.25
N LEU A 192 -16.84 -3.28 -12.96
CA LEU A 192 -18.06 -2.61 -12.52
C LEU A 192 -19.24 -3.59 -12.33
N THR A 193 -19.30 -4.68 -13.08
CA THR A 193 -20.32 -5.73 -12.93
C THR A 193 -20.28 -6.41 -11.56
N GLY A 194 -19.09 -6.82 -11.09
CA GLY A 194 -18.92 -7.43 -9.78
C GLY A 194 -19.10 -6.43 -8.63
N PHE A 195 -18.79 -5.16 -8.87
CA PHE A 195 -19.02 -4.08 -7.93
C PHE A 195 -20.52 -3.77 -7.75
N PHE A 196 -21.29 -3.66 -8.85
CA PHE A 196 -22.72 -3.36 -8.79
C PHE A 196 -23.61 -4.55 -8.40
N SER A 197 -23.14 -5.80 -8.52
CA SER A 197 -23.83 -6.95 -7.94
C SER A 197 -23.79 -6.92 -6.40
N LYS A 198 -22.71 -6.39 -5.82
CA LYS A 198 -22.54 -6.23 -4.37
C LYS A 198 -23.19 -4.95 -3.81
N TYR A 199 -23.32 -3.89 -4.64
CA TYR A 199 -23.88 -2.59 -4.24
C TYR A 199 -24.93 -2.09 -5.25
N PRO A 200 -26.15 -2.65 -5.25
CA PRO A 200 -27.17 -2.38 -6.25
C PRO A 200 -27.70 -0.93 -6.22
N ASP A 201 -27.63 -0.24 -5.09
CA ASP A 201 -28.12 1.14 -4.96
C ASP A 201 -27.20 2.16 -5.67
N LEU A 202 -25.90 1.85 -5.77
CA LEU A 202 -24.92 2.65 -6.53
C LEU A 202 -25.07 2.45 -8.04
N LYS A 203 -25.67 1.33 -8.46
CA LYS A 203 -25.98 1.03 -9.86
C LYS A 203 -26.87 2.14 -10.44
N GLN A 204 -27.94 2.53 -9.74
CA GLN A 204 -28.90 3.50 -10.28
C GLN A 204 -28.30 4.90 -10.44
N THR A 205 -27.43 5.33 -9.52
CA THR A 205 -26.71 6.61 -9.60
C THR A 205 -25.74 6.61 -10.78
N PHE A 206 -24.95 5.54 -10.94
CA PHE A 206 -24.03 5.39 -12.07
C PHE A 206 -24.73 5.30 -13.43
N TYR A 207 -25.89 4.62 -13.49
CA TYR A 207 -26.77 4.55 -14.66
C TYR A 207 -27.28 5.93 -15.10
N GLN A 208 -27.58 6.82 -14.15
CA GLN A 208 -28.09 8.15 -14.47
C GLN A 208 -27.01 9.05 -15.06
N THR A 209 -25.74 8.88 -14.63
CA THR A 209 -24.60 9.65 -15.13
C THR A 209 -24.09 9.16 -16.49
N ASN A 210 -24.22 7.86 -16.80
CA ASN A 210 -23.58 7.22 -17.96
C ASN A 210 -24.58 6.67 -19.02
N LYS A 211 -25.76 7.29 -19.15
CA LYS A 211 -26.91 6.85 -19.97
C LYS A 211 -26.66 6.50 -21.46
N LYS A 212 -25.45 6.66 -22.01
CA LYS A 212 -25.17 6.54 -23.44
C LYS A 212 -24.52 5.23 -23.90
N GLU A 213 -24.29 4.26 -23.01
CA GLU A 213 -23.57 3.02 -23.35
C GLU A 213 -24.50 1.77 -23.30
N PRO A 214 -24.99 1.27 -24.45
CA PRO A 214 -25.92 0.14 -24.53
C PRO A 214 -25.34 -1.19 -24.02
N PHE A 215 -24.02 -1.36 -24.06
CA PHE A 215 -23.32 -2.57 -23.63
C PHE A 215 -23.26 -2.69 -22.09
N LEU A 216 -22.98 -1.57 -21.41
CA LEU A 216 -22.97 -1.45 -19.96
C LEU A 216 -24.30 -1.93 -19.34
N ASN A 217 -25.42 -1.60 -19.99
CA ASN A 217 -26.74 -2.02 -19.53
C ASN A 217 -26.99 -3.54 -19.60
N ARG A 218 -26.27 -4.26 -20.47
CA ARG A 218 -26.46 -5.71 -20.66
C ARG A 218 -25.60 -6.52 -19.69
N VAL A 219 -24.35 -6.09 -19.49
CA VAL A 219 -23.40 -6.68 -18.55
C VAL A 219 -23.87 -6.53 -17.10
N LEU A 220 -24.38 -5.35 -16.72
CA LEU A 220 -24.83 -5.10 -15.35
C LEU A 220 -26.12 -5.84 -14.93
N ASN A 221 -26.79 -6.54 -15.85
CA ASN A 221 -28.05 -7.25 -15.60
C ASN A 221 -27.92 -8.78 -15.50
N SER A 222 -26.74 -9.37 -15.67
CA SER A 222 -26.51 -10.81 -15.43
C SER A 222 -26.09 -11.06 -13.97
N GLN A 223 -26.82 -11.93 -13.26
CA GLN A 223 -26.65 -12.12 -11.81
C GLN A 223 -25.52 -13.08 -11.40
N ASP A 224 -24.95 -13.87 -12.32
CA ASP A 224 -23.81 -14.75 -12.06
C ASP A 224 -22.90 -14.75 -13.31
N VAL A 225 -21.70 -14.18 -13.20
CA VAL A 225 -20.71 -14.28 -14.28
C VAL A 225 -19.35 -14.61 -13.69
N ASN A 226 -18.84 -15.80 -14.03
CA ASN A 226 -17.45 -16.18 -13.80
C ASN A 226 -16.55 -15.19 -14.56
N PHE A 227 -15.47 -14.67 -13.95
CA PHE A 227 -14.56 -13.71 -14.61
C PHE A 227 -14.02 -14.23 -15.95
N SER A 228 -13.80 -15.55 -16.07
CA SER A 228 -13.46 -16.22 -17.32
C SER A 228 -14.59 -16.11 -18.35
N GLU A 229 -15.85 -16.31 -17.96
CA GLU A 229 -17.03 -16.17 -18.83
C GLU A 229 -17.42 -14.71 -19.11
N LEU A 230 -17.07 -13.78 -18.22
CA LEU A 230 -17.25 -12.35 -18.41
C LEU A 230 -16.24 -11.83 -19.43
N ILE A 231 -14.98 -12.23 -19.28
CA ILE A 231 -13.97 -12.03 -20.32
C ILE A 231 -14.41 -12.75 -21.59
N GLN A 232 -14.89 -14.00 -21.55
CA GLN A 232 -15.34 -14.72 -22.74
C GLN A 232 -16.55 -14.08 -23.42
N SER A 233 -17.51 -13.53 -22.67
CA SER A 233 -18.70 -12.84 -23.21
C SER A 233 -18.39 -11.43 -23.69
N TYR A 234 -17.41 -10.75 -23.07
CA TYR A 234 -16.85 -9.49 -23.58
C TYR A 234 -16.06 -9.72 -24.87
N ILE A 235 -15.25 -10.78 -24.89
CA ILE A 235 -14.57 -11.35 -26.08
C ILE A 235 -15.62 -11.66 -27.16
N THR A 236 -16.73 -12.31 -26.82
CA THR A 236 -17.77 -12.65 -27.80
C THR A 236 -18.61 -11.44 -28.24
N TYR A 237 -18.73 -10.38 -27.42
CA TYR A 237 -19.46 -9.15 -27.79
C TYR A 237 -18.63 -8.22 -28.67
N TRP A 238 -17.30 -8.21 -28.49
CA TRP A 238 -16.34 -7.55 -29.39
C TRP A 238 -15.85 -8.46 -30.51
N ASP A 239 -16.74 -9.34 -30.97
CA ASP A 239 -16.62 -10.05 -32.24
C ASP A 239 -16.83 -9.06 -33.40
N THR A 240 -15.88 -8.13 -33.53
CA THR A 240 -15.63 -7.40 -34.76
C THR A 240 -14.41 -7.99 -35.44
N ASP A 241 -14.36 -9.31 -35.65
CA ASP A 241 -13.46 -10.09 -36.55
C ASP A 241 -11.94 -9.81 -36.55
N ASN A 242 -11.44 -8.82 -35.81
CA ASN A 242 -10.09 -8.25 -35.92
C ASN A 242 -9.43 -8.05 -34.55
N PHE A 243 -10.19 -7.86 -33.46
CA PHE A 243 -9.61 -7.58 -32.15
C PHE A 243 -9.12 -8.85 -31.43
N LEU A 244 -9.78 -9.99 -31.69
CA LEU A 244 -9.45 -11.31 -31.13
C LEU A 244 -8.66 -12.21 -32.08
N ASP A 245 -8.03 -11.65 -33.11
CA ASP A 245 -6.97 -12.39 -33.78
C ASP A 245 -6.00 -12.87 -32.68
N LYS A 246 -5.66 -14.16 -32.69
CA LYS A 246 -4.64 -14.76 -31.82
C LYS A 246 -3.37 -13.89 -31.77
N LYS A 247 -3.10 -13.15 -32.86
CA LYS A 247 -2.05 -12.13 -32.95
C LYS A 247 -2.18 -11.01 -31.91
N ASN A 248 -3.38 -10.45 -31.69
CA ASN A 248 -3.60 -9.36 -30.73
C ASN A 248 -3.58 -9.84 -29.28
N VAL A 249 -4.12 -11.01 -28.98
CA VAL A 249 -3.99 -11.64 -27.64
C VAL A 249 -2.52 -11.90 -27.33
N LYS A 250 -1.76 -12.44 -28.29
CA LYS A 250 -0.32 -12.64 -28.14
C LYS A 250 0.43 -11.32 -27.97
N ARG A 251 0.06 -10.28 -28.73
CA ARG A 251 0.64 -8.92 -28.57
C ARG A 251 0.34 -8.34 -27.20
N PHE A 252 -0.89 -8.45 -26.71
CA PHE A 252 -1.30 -7.96 -25.40
C PHE A 252 -0.55 -8.66 -24.26
N ASN A 253 -0.47 -9.99 -24.28
CA ASN A 253 0.29 -10.74 -23.28
C ASN A 253 1.78 -10.36 -23.30
N ALA A 254 2.38 -10.18 -24.48
CA ALA A 254 3.76 -9.72 -24.58
C ALA A 254 3.97 -8.30 -24.01
N LEU A 255 2.97 -7.42 -24.10
CA LEU A 255 3.02 -6.09 -23.48
C LEU A 255 2.87 -6.15 -21.96
N ILE A 256 2.01 -7.03 -21.44
CA ILE A 256 1.90 -7.30 -20.01
C ILE A 256 3.25 -7.82 -19.47
N ASP A 257 3.85 -8.80 -20.15
CA ASP A 257 5.14 -9.36 -19.75
C ASP A 257 6.24 -8.28 -19.73
N LYS A 258 6.26 -7.42 -20.76
CA LYS A 258 7.18 -6.27 -20.83
C LYS A 258 6.97 -5.28 -19.68
N LEU A 259 5.71 -4.95 -19.37
CA LEU A 259 5.37 -4.06 -18.24
C LEU A 259 5.76 -4.67 -16.89
N HIS A 260 5.42 -5.95 -16.66
CA HIS A 260 5.77 -6.67 -15.44
C HIS A 260 7.28 -6.75 -15.25
N HIS A 261 8.02 -7.01 -16.33
CA HIS A 261 9.48 -7.03 -16.28
C HIS A 261 10.07 -5.67 -15.90
N ALA A 262 9.54 -4.58 -16.47
CA ALA A 262 9.98 -3.24 -16.11
C ALA A 262 9.68 -2.89 -14.65
N ILE A 263 8.49 -3.22 -14.14
CA ILE A 263 8.15 -3.05 -12.71
C ILE A 263 9.13 -3.84 -11.82
N GLU A 264 9.44 -5.07 -12.22
CA GLU A 264 10.36 -5.93 -11.48
C GLU A 264 11.79 -5.38 -11.45
N GLU A 265 12.26 -4.84 -12.57
CA GLU A 265 13.56 -4.17 -12.67
C GLU A 265 13.62 -2.91 -11.80
N ASP A 266 12.58 -2.07 -11.83
CA ASP A 266 12.48 -0.85 -11.00
C ASP A 266 12.49 -1.20 -9.51
N ILE A 267 11.69 -2.18 -9.08
CA ILE A 267 11.69 -2.71 -7.71
C ILE A 267 13.10 -3.20 -7.35
N SER A 268 13.72 -4.02 -8.21
CA SER A 268 15.03 -4.59 -7.92
C SER A 268 16.09 -3.51 -7.76
N THR A 269 16.05 -2.49 -8.62
CA THR A 269 16.95 -1.33 -8.54
C THR A 269 16.77 -0.56 -7.23
N ILE A 270 15.52 -0.29 -6.83
CA ILE A 270 15.21 0.38 -5.55
C ILE A 270 15.75 -0.42 -4.37
N LEU A 271 15.51 -1.74 -4.35
CA LEU A 271 15.96 -2.61 -3.27
C LEU A 271 17.49 -2.75 -3.23
N ASP A 272 18.13 -2.94 -4.39
CA ASP A 272 19.58 -3.02 -4.49
C ASP A 272 20.25 -1.77 -3.94
N GLN A 273 19.73 -0.59 -4.27
CA GLN A 273 20.18 0.68 -3.71
C GLN A 273 19.98 0.74 -2.19
N CYS A 274 18.78 0.39 -1.71
CA CYS A 274 18.45 0.37 -0.28
C CYS A 274 19.40 -0.53 0.52
N TYR A 275 19.52 -1.81 0.18
CA TYR A 275 20.37 -2.74 0.92
C TYR A 275 21.86 -2.43 0.75
N LYS A 276 22.28 -1.88 -0.39
CA LYS A 276 23.67 -1.39 -0.55
C LYS A 276 23.96 -0.24 0.41
N GLN A 277 23.03 0.70 0.54
CA GLN A 277 23.20 1.85 1.45
C GLN A 277 23.12 1.41 2.91
N LEU A 278 22.12 0.62 3.32
CA LEU A 278 21.96 0.16 4.70
C LEU A 278 23.11 -0.72 5.21
N ASN A 279 23.83 -1.40 4.31
CA ASN A 279 25.02 -2.19 4.65
C ASN A 279 26.32 -1.37 4.64
N ALA A 280 26.26 -0.05 4.42
CA ALA A 280 27.42 0.81 4.54
C ALA A 280 27.89 0.88 6.01
N ASP A 281 29.21 0.89 6.22
CA ASP A 281 29.79 0.97 7.55
C ASP A 281 29.49 2.34 8.20
N ASN A 282 29.29 2.34 9.52
CA ASN A 282 29.16 3.53 10.36
C ASN A 282 27.92 4.42 10.10
N LEU A 283 26.84 3.89 9.51
CA LEU A 283 25.59 4.65 9.42
C LEU A 283 24.99 4.95 10.80
N HIS A 284 24.69 6.23 11.01
CA HIS A 284 23.87 6.70 12.12
C HIS A 284 22.40 6.33 11.93
N ASP A 285 21.65 6.31 13.03
CA ASP A 285 20.24 5.90 13.01
C ASP A 285 19.39 6.78 12.09
N ASP A 286 19.62 8.10 12.06
CA ASP A 286 18.91 9.02 11.18
C ASP A 286 19.19 8.76 9.69
N GLU A 287 20.40 8.34 9.35
CA GLU A 287 20.76 7.99 7.97
C GLU A 287 20.06 6.69 7.54
N LYS A 288 20.01 5.69 8.43
CA LYS A 288 19.25 4.46 8.19
C LYS A 288 17.77 4.74 8.00
N LEU A 289 17.18 5.55 8.88
CA LEU A 289 15.77 5.93 8.78
C LEU A 289 15.49 6.69 7.49
N TYR A 290 16.41 7.57 7.05
CA TYR A 290 16.29 8.26 5.77
C TYR A 290 16.28 7.28 4.58
N ILE A 291 17.21 6.31 4.56
CA ILE A 291 17.27 5.28 3.50
C ILE A 291 15.99 4.44 3.48
N ILE A 292 15.51 4.03 4.66
CA ILE A 292 14.26 3.27 4.79
C ILE A 292 13.07 4.10 4.29
N ALA A 293 12.93 5.34 4.76
CA ALA A 293 11.86 6.24 4.35
C ALA A 293 11.83 6.47 2.83
N ASP A 294 13.00 6.73 2.22
CA ASP A 294 13.12 6.94 0.78
C ASP A 294 12.72 5.70 -0.01
N THR A 295 13.16 4.52 0.45
CA THR A 295 12.84 3.24 -0.17
C THR A 295 11.32 3.00 -0.17
N ILE A 296 10.67 3.14 0.99
CA ILE A 296 9.23 2.92 1.11
C ILE A 296 8.45 3.94 0.27
N ARG A 297 8.83 5.22 0.30
CA ARG A 297 8.23 6.28 -0.53
C ARG A 297 8.29 5.93 -2.02
N ARG A 298 9.46 5.54 -2.52
CA ARG A 298 9.64 5.19 -3.95
C ARG A 298 8.79 3.98 -4.34
N LEU A 299 8.68 2.97 -3.48
CA LEU A 299 7.85 1.79 -3.74
C LEU A 299 6.35 2.14 -3.73
N GLU A 300 5.89 2.94 -2.78
CA GLU A 300 4.49 3.38 -2.70
C GLU A 300 4.10 4.23 -3.92
N GLN A 301 4.93 5.21 -4.28
CA GLN A 301 4.69 6.10 -5.42
C GLN A 301 4.78 5.38 -6.78
N MET A 302 5.60 4.32 -6.89
CA MET A 302 5.59 3.45 -8.07
C MET A 302 4.27 2.67 -8.20
N HIS A 303 3.64 2.37 -7.07
CA HIS A 303 2.32 1.72 -6.97
C HIS A 303 2.21 0.45 -7.85
N PRO A 304 3.14 -0.52 -7.72
CA PRO A 304 3.29 -1.64 -8.66
C PRO A 304 2.11 -2.62 -8.70
N PHE A 305 1.25 -2.64 -7.68
CA PHE A 305 0.09 -3.52 -7.62
C PHE A 305 -1.21 -2.77 -7.97
N GLN A 306 -2.25 -3.52 -8.37
CA GLN A 306 -3.57 -2.93 -8.65
C GLN A 306 -4.13 -2.18 -7.41
N ASP A 307 -3.88 -2.74 -6.22
CA ASP A 307 -4.33 -2.22 -4.93
C ASP A 307 -3.44 -2.83 -3.82
N MET A 308 -3.63 -2.40 -2.58
CA MET A 308 -2.92 -2.87 -1.38
C MET A 308 -1.42 -2.50 -1.34
N ASN A 309 -1.00 -1.50 -2.12
CA ASN A 309 0.38 -0.99 -2.11
C ASN A 309 0.75 -0.48 -0.72
N CYS A 310 -0.04 0.44 -0.15
CA CYS A 310 0.17 1.00 1.18
C CYS A 310 0.32 -0.07 2.28
N ARG A 311 -0.54 -1.11 2.29
CA ARG A 311 -0.41 -2.22 3.26
C ARG A 311 0.86 -3.04 3.02
N THR A 312 1.21 -3.29 1.77
CA THR A 312 2.40 -4.06 1.39
C THR A 312 3.68 -3.32 1.78
N PHE A 313 3.79 -2.04 1.43
CA PHE A 313 5.01 -1.25 1.57
C PHE A 313 5.05 -0.45 2.87
N CYS A 314 4.07 0.41 3.08
CA CYS A 314 4.06 1.37 4.19
C CYS A 314 3.76 0.72 5.54
N MET A 315 3.00 -0.37 5.57
CA MET A 315 2.73 -1.11 6.82
C MET A 315 3.68 -2.29 7.00
N VAL A 316 3.67 -3.26 6.09
CA VAL A 316 4.43 -4.51 6.29
C VAL A 316 5.92 -4.32 6.04
N PHE A 317 6.31 -3.89 4.84
CA PHE A 317 7.73 -3.83 4.48
C PHE A 317 8.53 -2.77 5.25
N LEU A 318 7.94 -1.61 5.54
CA LEU A 318 8.53 -0.61 6.43
C LEU A 318 8.97 -1.23 7.75
N ASN A 319 8.06 -1.94 8.43
CA ASN A 319 8.34 -2.55 9.72
C ASN A 319 9.35 -3.72 9.61
N VAL A 320 9.36 -4.46 8.49
CA VAL A 320 10.43 -5.43 8.22
C VAL A 320 11.80 -4.75 8.19
N LEU A 321 11.95 -3.66 7.44
CA LEU A 321 13.23 -2.94 7.36
C LEU A 321 13.64 -2.33 8.69
N LEU A 322 12.71 -1.73 9.43
CA LEU A 322 12.98 -1.17 10.76
C LEU A 322 13.53 -2.24 11.71
N ILE A 323 12.86 -3.40 11.80
CA ILE A 323 13.27 -4.46 12.72
C ILE A 323 14.61 -5.08 12.30
N GLN A 324 14.84 -5.30 11.00
CA GLN A 324 16.12 -5.81 10.50
C GLN A 324 17.31 -4.90 10.83
N ASN A 325 17.05 -3.61 11.03
CA ASN A 325 18.02 -2.57 11.36
C ASN A 325 18.01 -2.17 12.85
N ASP A 326 17.47 -3.02 13.72
CA ASP A 326 17.44 -2.89 15.19
C ASP A 326 16.60 -1.72 15.74
N PHE A 327 15.64 -1.23 14.96
CA PHE A 327 14.58 -0.34 15.43
C PHE A 327 13.37 -1.14 15.94
N LEU A 328 12.50 -0.48 16.72
CA LEU A 328 11.14 -0.97 16.93
C LEU A 328 10.31 -0.77 15.63
N PRO A 329 9.26 -1.58 15.41
CA PRO A 329 8.27 -1.27 14.38
C PRO A 329 7.59 0.07 14.66
N ALA A 330 7.06 0.72 13.64
CA ALA A 330 6.42 2.03 13.76
C ALA A 330 4.89 1.93 13.69
N LEU A 331 4.21 2.61 14.62
CA LEU A 331 2.76 2.90 14.57
C LEU A 331 2.53 4.22 13.81
N ILE A 332 2.40 4.13 12.49
CA ILE A 332 2.29 5.28 11.59
C ILE A 332 0.92 5.95 11.70
N ASP A 333 0.91 7.29 11.84
CA ASP A 333 -0.30 8.11 11.99
C ASP A 333 -1.21 8.06 10.77
N ASP A 334 -0.67 8.39 9.59
CA ASP A 334 -1.32 8.22 8.30
C ASP A 334 -0.30 7.63 7.30
N PRO A 335 -0.42 6.35 6.93
CA PRO A 335 0.51 5.72 6.01
C PRO A 335 0.38 6.26 4.58
N ASN A 336 -0.69 7.00 4.23
CA ASN A 336 -0.82 7.63 2.92
C ASN A 336 0.06 8.88 2.77
N LYS A 337 0.76 9.31 3.83
CA LYS A 337 1.77 10.37 3.73
C LYS A 337 2.95 10.00 2.84
N PHE A 338 3.23 8.70 2.66
CA PHE A 338 4.27 8.21 1.75
C PHE A 338 4.00 8.55 0.28
N ASP A 339 2.79 8.97 -0.07
CA ASP A 339 2.46 9.47 -1.41
C ASP A 339 3.03 10.86 -1.68
N GLY A 340 2.94 11.77 -0.71
CA GLY A 340 3.11 13.21 -0.94
C GLY A 340 4.11 13.92 -0.02
N TYR A 341 4.72 13.23 0.94
CA TYR A 341 5.74 13.81 1.82
C TYR A 341 7.14 13.62 1.25
N ASP A 342 8.02 14.58 1.51
CA ASP A 342 9.45 14.42 1.26
C ASP A 342 10.08 13.46 2.28
N THR A 343 11.25 12.93 1.95
CA THR A 343 11.92 11.91 2.77
C THR A 343 12.29 12.43 4.17
N HIS A 344 12.66 13.70 4.36
CA HIS A 344 12.97 14.22 5.71
C HIS A 344 11.71 14.26 6.59
N SER A 345 10.59 14.72 6.03
CA SER A 345 9.30 14.70 6.72
C SER A 345 8.87 13.27 7.06
N LEU A 346 9.09 12.30 6.16
CA LEU A 346 8.79 10.89 6.43
C LEU A 346 9.67 10.28 7.53
N VAL A 347 10.94 10.69 7.66
CA VAL A 347 11.79 10.27 8.80
C VAL A 347 11.15 10.69 10.13
N GLN A 348 10.58 11.90 10.22
CA GLN A 348 9.90 12.33 11.45
C GLN A 348 8.64 11.51 11.71
N VAL A 349 7.82 11.26 10.68
CA VAL A 349 6.64 10.38 10.80
C VAL A 349 7.01 8.99 11.32
N ILE A 350 8.12 8.42 10.84
CA ILE A 350 8.62 7.12 11.30
C ILE A 350 9.12 7.19 12.75
N LYS A 351 9.88 8.23 13.12
CA LYS A 351 10.36 8.43 14.50
C LYS A 351 9.21 8.53 15.50
N GLU A 352 8.19 9.33 15.19
CA GLU A 352 6.98 9.41 16.02
C GLU A 352 6.27 8.06 16.11
N GLY A 353 6.22 7.30 15.02
CA GLY A 353 5.65 5.96 15.02
C GLY A 353 6.44 4.98 15.89
N ILE A 354 7.77 5.08 15.91
CA ILE A 354 8.66 4.31 16.80
C ILE A 354 8.42 4.70 18.25
N GLU A 355 8.32 5.99 18.57
CA GLU A 355 8.02 6.49 19.92
C GLU A 355 6.69 5.94 20.44
N ARG A 356 5.64 5.90 19.60
CA ARG A 356 4.36 5.26 19.96
C ARG A 356 4.53 3.79 20.31
N SER A 357 5.39 3.05 19.60
CA SER A 357 5.72 1.66 19.92
C SER A 357 6.50 1.52 21.22
N GLU A 358 7.39 2.46 21.55
CA GLU A 358 8.08 2.50 22.84
C GLU A 358 7.11 2.71 24.00
N ILE A 359 6.14 3.62 23.84
CA ILE A 359 5.07 3.84 24.81
C ILE A 359 4.23 2.57 25.00
N LEU A 360 3.84 1.91 23.90
CA LEU A 360 3.11 0.64 23.97
C LEU A 360 3.93 -0.45 24.66
N ASN A 361 5.23 -0.55 24.36
CA ASN A 361 6.12 -1.51 25.03
C ASN A 361 6.20 -1.26 26.54
N HIS A 362 6.29 -0.01 26.96
CA HIS A 362 6.27 0.35 28.37
C HIS A 362 4.94 -0.06 29.03
N TYR A 363 3.82 0.24 28.37
CA TYR A 363 2.47 -0.07 28.86
C TYR A 363 2.24 -1.56 29.10
N ILE A 364 2.71 -2.43 28.19
CA ILE A 364 2.52 -3.89 28.32
C ILE A 364 3.49 -4.55 29.30
N THR A 365 4.58 -3.88 29.71
CA THR A 365 5.58 -4.48 30.62
C THR A 365 5.02 -4.63 32.04
N PRO A 366 5.04 -5.84 32.65
CA PRO A 366 4.68 -6.02 34.05
C PRO A 366 5.56 -5.18 35.00
N LYS A 367 4.94 -4.52 35.99
CA LYS A 367 5.57 -3.52 36.89
C LYS A 367 6.59 -4.05 37.91
N ASP A 368 6.93 -5.34 37.91
CA ASP A 368 7.85 -5.92 38.92
C ASP A 368 9.31 -5.47 38.77
N THR A 369 9.63 -4.59 37.81
CA THR A 369 10.91 -3.89 37.74
C THR A 369 10.74 -2.44 38.21
N HIS A 370 11.21 -2.15 39.42
CA HIS A 370 11.27 -0.82 40.06
C HIS A 370 12.09 0.23 39.28
N ARG A 371 11.63 0.64 38.10
CA ARG A 371 12.13 1.84 37.40
C ARG A 371 10.95 2.68 36.92
N THR A 372 10.57 3.59 37.81
CA THR A 372 9.73 4.75 37.56
C THR A 372 10.34 5.58 36.43
N LEU A 373 9.82 5.46 35.21
CA LEU A 373 9.77 6.59 34.30
C LEU A 373 8.73 7.55 34.87
N SER A 374 9.14 8.74 35.28
CA SER A 374 8.31 9.76 35.95
C SER A 374 7.32 10.45 35.01
N ILE A 375 6.91 9.78 33.92
CA ILE A 375 6.14 10.39 32.83
C ILE A 375 4.63 10.22 33.08
N PHE A 376 4.23 9.25 33.90
CA PHE A 376 2.82 8.98 34.21
C PHE A 376 2.59 8.99 35.73
N SER A 377 1.66 9.83 36.18
CA SER A 377 1.24 10.00 37.58
C SER A 377 0.65 8.71 38.17
N ASN A 378 0.10 7.85 37.30
CA ASN A 378 -0.38 6.53 37.63
C ASN A 378 -0.01 5.57 36.48
N PRO A 379 0.93 4.64 36.66
CA PRO A 379 1.31 3.71 35.59
C PRO A 379 0.22 2.66 35.28
N GLN A 380 -0.97 2.71 35.90
CA GLN A 380 -2.18 2.01 35.43
C GLN A 380 -2.99 2.83 34.42
N GLU A 381 -2.71 4.13 34.31
CA GLU A 381 -3.28 5.06 33.34
C GLU A 381 -2.25 5.31 32.25
N GLY A 382 -1.87 4.23 31.54
CA GLY A 382 -1.26 4.43 30.22
C GLY A 382 -2.17 5.33 29.38
N PRO A 383 -1.66 5.94 28.30
CA PRO A 383 -2.49 6.75 27.43
C PRO A 383 -3.80 6.04 27.09
N GLU A 384 -4.92 6.77 27.10
CA GLU A 384 -6.26 6.19 26.89
C GLU A 384 -6.30 5.26 25.68
N TRP A 385 -5.55 5.63 24.64
CA TRP A 385 -5.41 4.86 23.43
C TRP A 385 -4.84 3.46 23.60
N CYS A 386 -3.99 3.18 24.59
CA CYS A 386 -3.42 1.86 24.86
C CYS A 386 -4.46 0.88 25.42
N HIS A 387 -5.59 1.39 25.93
CA HIS A 387 -6.66 0.55 26.44
C HIS A 387 -7.35 -0.19 25.29
N VAL A 388 -7.62 -1.49 25.50
CA VAL A 388 -8.47 -2.30 24.62
C VAL A 388 -9.64 -2.80 25.47
N PRO A 389 -10.89 -2.51 25.10
CA PRO A 389 -12.05 -2.94 25.86
C PRO A 389 -12.10 -4.45 26.02
N GLU A 390 -12.50 -4.91 27.21
CA GLU A 390 -12.51 -6.33 27.56
C GLU A 390 -13.32 -7.19 26.57
N HIS A 391 -14.43 -6.65 26.06
CA HIS A 391 -15.30 -7.33 25.10
C HIS A 391 -14.64 -7.56 23.73
N GLN A 392 -13.53 -6.88 23.41
CA GLN A 392 -12.84 -6.98 22.12
C GLN A 392 -11.55 -7.81 22.18
N LYS A 393 -10.98 -7.98 23.38
CA LYS A 393 -9.67 -8.64 23.53
C LYS A 393 -9.62 -10.03 22.91
N LYS A 394 -10.67 -10.82 23.12
CA LYS A 394 -10.76 -12.19 22.61
C LYS A 394 -10.73 -12.22 21.08
N ASP A 395 -11.57 -11.41 20.44
CA ASP A 395 -11.70 -11.40 18.98
C ASP A 395 -10.40 -10.89 18.33
N LEU A 396 -9.78 -9.86 18.92
CA LEU A 396 -8.51 -9.32 18.46
C LEU A 396 -7.34 -10.30 18.62
N ALA A 397 -7.28 -11.00 19.76
CA ALA A 397 -6.29 -12.04 19.99
C ALA A 397 -6.48 -13.21 19.00
N GLU A 398 -7.71 -13.58 18.68
CA GLU A 398 -8.01 -14.60 17.67
C GLU A 398 -7.57 -14.18 16.26
N MET A 399 -7.79 -12.91 15.87
CA MET A 399 -7.27 -12.37 14.61
C MET A 399 -5.75 -12.42 14.53
N ALA A 400 -5.07 -12.23 15.67
CA ALA A 400 -3.62 -12.29 15.77
C ALA A 400 -3.04 -13.72 15.82
N GLY A 401 -3.87 -14.75 15.95
CA GLY A 401 -3.45 -16.12 16.26
C GLY A 401 -2.30 -16.65 15.40
N ASN A 402 -2.34 -16.45 14.08
CA ASN A 402 -1.28 -16.90 13.18
C ASN A 402 0.06 -16.18 13.42
N LEU A 403 0.03 -14.87 13.71
CA LEU A 403 1.23 -14.10 14.01
C LEU A 403 1.80 -14.52 15.37
N THR A 404 0.94 -14.68 16.38
CA THR A 404 1.34 -15.16 17.70
C THR A 404 1.95 -16.55 17.65
N GLU A 405 1.34 -17.50 16.93
CA GLU A 405 1.88 -18.85 16.73
C GLU A 405 3.23 -18.82 16.00
N THR A 406 3.35 -17.99 14.96
CA THR A 406 4.61 -17.87 14.21
C THR A 406 5.72 -17.31 15.08
N LEU A 407 5.45 -16.27 15.86
CA LEU A 407 6.40 -15.68 16.80
C LEU A 407 6.80 -16.71 17.89
N TYR A 408 5.83 -17.43 18.46
CA TYR A 408 6.12 -18.48 19.44
C TYR A 408 7.05 -19.57 18.87
N ASN A 409 6.81 -20.01 17.63
CA ASN A 409 7.62 -21.01 16.93
C ASN A 409 9.01 -20.49 16.53
N ASP A 410 9.15 -19.21 16.22
CA ASP A 410 10.45 -18.57 15.95
C ASP A 410 11.32 -18.53 17.22
N LYS A 411 10.72 -18.25 18.38
CA LYS A 411 11.40 -18.28 19.70
C LYS A 411 11.74 -19.71 20.14
N ASN A 412 10.91 -20.69 19.76
CA ASN A 412 11.03 -22.10 20.13
C ASN A 412 11.03 -22.99 18.88
N PRO A 413 12.10 -22.96 18.06
CA PRO A 413 12.13 -23.77 16.86
C PRO A 413 11.95 -25.25 17.27
N PRO A 414 11.06 -26.00 16.62
CA PRO A 414 10.82 -27.38 16.98
C PRO A 414 12.16 -28.12 16.99
N THR A 415 12.53 -28.68 18.14
CA THR A 415 13.75 -29.48 18.26
C THR A 415 13.66 -30.54 17.18
N CYS A 416 14.53 -30.46 16.17
CA CYS A 416 14.55 -31.41 15.07
C CYS A 416 14.41 -32.81 15.66
N CYS A 417 13.32 -33.52 15.35
CA CYS A 417 13.27 -34.95 15.57
C CYS A 417 14.56 -35.51 14.98
N PRO A 418 15.37 -36.26 15.75
CA PRO A 418 16.56 -36.88 15.18
C PRO A 418 16.10 -37.66 13.97
N ILE A 419 16.62 -37.28 12.80
CA ILE A 419 16.35 -37.97 11.55
C ILE A 419 16.87 -39.39 11.77
N SER A 420 15.96 -40.33 11.98
CA SER A 420 16.24 -41.75 12.17
C SER A 420 16.52 -42.42 10.85
#